data_AF-A0A3N5PF31-F1
#
_entry.id   AF-A0A3N5PF31-F1
#
_cell.length_a   1.000
_cell.length_b   1.000
_cell.length_c   1.000
_cell.angle_alpha   90.00
_cell.angle_beta   90.00
_cell.angle_gamma   90.00
#
_symmetry.space_group_name_H-M   'P 1'
#
loop_
_entity.id
_entity.type
_entity.pdbx_description
1 polymer ?
#
loop_
_entity_poly.entity_id
_entity_poly.type
_entity_poly.pdbx_seq_one_letter_code
_entity_poly.pdbx_strand_id
1 'polypeptide(L)'
;PEYERLSAIGTELKDVLRDGAYVERGKEGRDVQTFAEAIEWLMQQAKQGQTIQRYKGLGEMNPEQLWDTTVNPETRRLMQVRIEDAVAADEIFTTLMGDQVEPRREFIERNALAVANLDV
;
A
#
# COMPACT_ATOMS: atom_id res chain seq x y z
N PRO A 1 -3.77 -25.86 2.72
CA PRO A 1 -4.14 -24.57 3.35
C PRO A 1 -4.41 -23.41 2.37
N GLU A 2 -3.46 -23.01 1.51
CA GLU A 2 -3.69 -21.91 0.54
C GLU A 2 -4.60 -22.33 -0.62
N TYR A 3 -4.31 -23.47 -1.23
CA TYR A 3 -5.15 -24.00 -2.32
C TYR A 3 -6.61 -24.21 -1.89
N GLU A 4 -6.83 -24.71 -0.67
CA GLU A 4 -8.17 -24.90 -0.11
C GLU A 4 -8.93 -23.57 0.03
N ARG A 5 -8.25 -22.50 0.46
CA ARG A 5 -8.85 -21.15 0.54
C ARG A 5 -9.19 -20.59 -0.84
N LEU A 6 -8.28 -20.74 -1.80
CA LEU A 6 -8.52 -20.32 -3.19
C LEU A 6 -9.68 -21.08 -3.82
N SER A 7 -9.77 -22.39 -3.58
CA SER A 7 -10.86 -23.24 -4.09
C SER A 7 -12.21 -22.90 -3.45
N ALA A 8 -12.23 -22.58 -2.15
CA ALA A 8 -13.43 -22.15 -1.46
C ALA A 8 -13.98 -20.83 -2.04
N ILE A 9 -13.11 -19.82 -2.17
CA ILE A 9 -13.46 -18.53 -2.79
C ILE A 9 -13.90 -18.72 -4.25
N GLY A 10 -13.20 -19.56 -5.01
CA GLY A 10 -13.55 -19.86 -6.39
C GLY A 10 -14.94 -20.49 -6.53
N THR A 11 -15.34 -21.33 -5.56
CA THR A 11 -16.68 -21.94 -5.54
C THR A 11 -17.75 -20.90 -5.20
N GLU A 12 -17.48 -20.04 -4.21
CA GLU A 12 -18.39 -18.97 -3.81
C GLU A 12 -18.62 -17.96 -4.94
N LEU A 13 -17.56 -17.53 -5.63
CA LEU A 13 -17.66 -16.54 -6.71
C LEU A 13 -18.28 -17.09 -8.00
N LYS A 14 -18.21 -18.40 -8.24
CA LYS A 14 -18.72 -19.03 -9.47
C LYS A 14 -20.23 -18.83 -9.66
N ASP A 15 -20.99 -18.79 -8.57
CA ASP A 15 -22.45 -18.69 -8.61
C ASP A 15 -22.98 -17.26 -8.39
N VAL A 16 -22.08 -16.29 -8.16
CA VAL A 16 -22.44 -14.89 -7.88
C VAL A 16 -22.84 -14.13 -9.13
N LEU A 17 -22.22 -14.42 -10.27
CA LEU A 17 -22.53 -13.75 -11.54
C LEU A 17 -23.24 -14.72 -12.50
N ARG A 18 -24.33 -14.22 -13.08
CA ARG A 18 -25.11 -14.93 -14.10
C ARG A 18 -25.02 -14.17 -15.42
N ASP A 19 -25.41 -14.82 -16.50
CA ASP A 19 -25.51 -14.18 -17.81
C ASP A 19 -26.43 -12.94 -17.74
N GLY A 20 -25.93 -11.81 -18.25
CA GLY A 20 -26.60 -10.51 -18.14
C GLY A 20 -26.31 -9.75 -16.84
N ALA A 21 -25.22 -10.09 -16.13
CA ALA A 21 -24.81 -9.33 -14.95
C ALA A 21 -24.39 -7.89 -15.33
N TYR A 22 -24.83 -6.95 -14.50
CA TYR A 22 -24.60 -5.51 -14.67
C TYR A 22 -24.04 -4.93 -13.37
N VAL A 23 -23.06 -4.04 -13.49
CA VAL A 23 -22.49 -3.29 -12.37
C VAL A 23 -22.84 -1.81 -12.52
N GLU A 24 -23.28 -1.19 -11.43
CA GLU A 24 -23.72 0.20 -11.41
C GLU A 24 -23.07 0.97 -10.26
N ARG A 25 -22.73 2.23 -10.51
CA ARG A 25 -22.35 3.19 -9.49
C ARG A 25 -22.88 4.58 -9.85
N GLY A 26 -23.79 5.08 -9.02
CA GLY A 26 -24.39 6.39 -9.24
C GLY A 26 -25.37 6.38 -10.40
N LYS A 27 -24.99 6.96 -11.55
CA LYS A 27 -25.80 7.00 -12.78
C LYS A 27 -25.15 6.26 -13.95
N GLU A 28 -23.95 5.74 -13.75
CA GLU A 28 -23.20 5.01 -14.75
C GLU A 28 -23.20 3.53 -14.39
N GLY A 29 -23.18 2.68 -15.40
CA GLY A 29 -23.00 1.24 -15.22
C GLY A 29 -22.75 0.54 -16.54
N ARG A 30 -22.28 -0.71 -16.45
CA ARG A 30 -21.93 -1.54 -17.61
C ARG A 30 -22.25 -3.00 -17.36
N ASP A 31 -22.48 -3.73 -18.45
CA ASP A 31 -22.50 -5.19 -18.41
C ASP A 31 -21.11 -5.72 -18.08
N VAL A 32 -21.04 -6.78 -17.28
CA VAL A 32 -19.80 -7.44 -16.86
C VAL A 32 -19.94 -8.94 -16.93
N GLN A 33 -18.85 -9.62 -17.30
CA GLN A 33 -18.84 -11.07 -17.43
C GLN A 33 -18.15 -11.75 -16.23
N THR A 34 -17.31 -11.02 -15.50
CA THR A 34 -16.56 -11.57 -14.37
C THR A 34 -16.57 -10.65 -13.15
N PHE A 35 -16.37 -11.25 -11.97
CA PHE A 35 -16.36 -10.49 -10.72
C PHE A 35 -15.14 -9.58 -10.65
N ALA A 36 -14.01 -10.03 -11.20
CA ALA A 36 -12.81 -9.22 -11.36
C ALA A 36 -13.08 -7.95 -12.18
N GLU A 37 -13.79 -8.08 -13.30
CA GLU A 37 -14.16 -6.95 -14.16
C GLU A 37 -15.09 -5.95 -13.45
N ALA A 38 -16.03 -6.45 -12.65
CA ALA A 38 -16.92 -5.62 -11.84
C ALA A 38 -16.14 -4.81 -10.80
N ILE A 39 -15.22 -5.46 -10.07
CA ILE A 39 -14.37 -4.81 -9.07
C ILE A 39 -13.44 -3.79 -9.71
N GLU A 40 -12.79 -4.14 -10.83
CA GLU A 40 -11.91 -3.23 -11.54
C GLU A 40 -12.65 -1.96 -11.96
N TRP A 41 -13.85 -2.11 -12.52
CA TRP A 41 -14.68 -0.97 -12.90
C TRP A 41 -15.06 -0.11 -11.70
N LEU A 42 -15.54 -0.71 -10.61
CA LEU A 42 -15.91 0.02 -9.40
C LEU A 42 -14.72 0.78 -8.80
N MET A 43 -13.52 0.20 -8.87
CA MET A 43 -12.29 0.84 -8.41
C MET A 43 -11.85 2.00 -9.31
N GLN A 44 -12.01 1.87 -10.63
CA GLN A 44 -11.74 2.97 -11.57
C GLN A 44 -12.72 4.13 -11.34
N GLN A 45 -14.01 3.83 -11.24
CA GLN A 45 -15.06 4.80 -10.91
C GLN A 45 -14.83 5.45 -9.54
N ALA A 46 -14.25 4.71 -8.58
CA ALA A 46 -13.88 5.27 -7.29
C ALA A 46 -12.80 6.33 -7.41
N LYS A 47 -11.78 6.07 -8.22
CA LYS A 47 -10.64 6.96 -8.39
C LYS A 47 -10.97 8.16 -9.28
N GLN A 48 -12.03 8.08 -10.09
CA GLN A 48 -12.41 9.17 -10.98
C GLN A 48 -12.71 10.46 -10.21
N GLY A 49 -12.06 11.56 -10.62
CA GLY A 49 -12.18 12.86 -9.98
C GLY A 49 -11.37 13.04 -8.69
N GLN A 50 -10.64 12.01 -8.23
CA GLN A 50 -9.74 12.13 -7.08
C GLN A 50 -8.33 12.46 -7.54
N THR A 51 -7.73 13.47 -6.92
CA THR A 51 -6.29 13.73 -7.02
C THR A 51 -5.61 13.17 -5.78
N ILE A 52 -4.69 12.23 -5.98
CA ILE A 52 -3.91 11.63 -4.89
C ILE A 52 -2.53 12.29 -4.91
N GLN A 53 -2.18 12.93 -3.80
CA GLN A 53 -0.84 13.47 -3.58
C GLN A 53 -0.14 12.68 -2.49
N ARG A 54 1.08 12.24 -2.78
CA ARG A 54 1.95 11.56 -1.82
C ARG A 54 3.09 12.50 -1.42
N TYR A 55 3.15 12.83 -0.14
CA TYR A 55 4.25 13.61 0.43
C TYR A 55 5.48 12.70 0.64
N LYS A 56 6.60 12.98 -0.04
CA LYS A 56 7.85 12.21 0.11
C LYS A 56 8.80 12.82 1.12
N GLY A 57 8.63 14.11 1.43
CA GLY A 57 9.33 14.80 2.51
C GLY A 57 8.42 15.76 3.27
N LEU A 58 8.83 16.12 4.48
CA LEU A 58 8.09 17.08 5.31
C LEU A 58 8.02 18.48 4.66
N GLY A 59 9.03 18.84 3.85
CA GLY A 59 9.07 20.13 3.14
C GLY A 59 8.11 20.26 1.96
N GLU A 60 7.43 19.18 1.56
CA GLU A 60 6.37 19.22 0.54
C GLU A 60 5.03 19.68 1.11
N MET A 61 4.91 19.75 2.44
CA MET A 61 3.73 20.21 3.15
C MET A 61 3.82 21.71 3.46
N ASN A 62 2.70 22.40 3.36
CA ASN A 62 2.60 23.75 3.90
C ASN A 62 2.62 23.72 5.44
N PRO A 63 3.08 24.78 6.13
CA PRO A 63 3.20 24.80 7.59
C PRO A 63 1.91 24.42 8.35
N GLU A 64 0.75 24.88 7.88
CA GLU A 64 -0.55 24.55 8.48
C GLU A 64 -0.86 23.04 8.37
N GLN A 65 -0.59 22.44 7.21
CA GLN A 65 -0.77 21.01 6.99
C GLN A 65 0.14 20.18 7.89
N LEU A 66 1.41 20.59 8.02
CA LEU A 66 2.37 19.89 8.89
C LEU A 66 1.93 19.98 10.36
N TRP A 67 1.47 21.15 10.80
CA TRP A 67 0.94 21.32 12.15
C TRP A 67 -0.25 20.40 12.42
N ASP A 68 -1.27 20.46 11.56
CA ASP A 68 -2.52 19.73 11.75
C ASP A 68 -2.37 18.21 11.64
N THR A 69 -1.42 17.73 10.83
CA THR A 69 -1.26 16.28 10.59
C THR A 69 -0.22 15.62 11.48
N THR A 70 0.86 16.34 11.82
CA THR A 70 2.06 15.72 12.40
C THR A 70 2.39 16.26 13.80
N VAL A 71 2.15 17.54 14.07
CA VAL A 71 2.65 18.20 15.30
C VAL A 71 1.58 18.37 16.37
N ASN A 72 0.34 18.67 15.99
CA ASN A 72 -0.76 18.98 16.90
C ASN A 72 -1.02 17.81 17.87
N PRO A 73 -0.93 18.00 19.21
CA PRO A 73 -1.18 16.95 20.20
C PRO A 73 -2.52 16.23 20.10
N GLU A 74 -3.55 16.88 19.57
CA GLU A 74 -4.90 16.32 19.45
C GLU A 74 -5.05 15.37 18.26
N THR A 75 -4.28 15.57 17.19
CA THR A 75 -4.40 14.82 15.92
C THR A 75 -3.18 13.95 15.63
N ARG A 76 -2.02 14.26 16.22
CA ARG A 76 -0.77 13.54 15.94
C ARG A 76 -0.84 12.09 16.39
N ARG A 77 -0.15 11.23 15.64
CA ARG A 77 0.13 9.85 16.03
C ARG A 77 1.61 9.72 16.35
N LEU A 78 1.93 9.30 17.58
CA LEU A 78 3.29 9.06 18.04
C LEU A 78 3.57 7.55 18.09
N MET A 79 4.81 7.18 17.80
CA MET A 79 5.32 5.82 17.98
C MET A 79 6.41 5.84 19.05
N GLN A 80 6.29 4.98 20.06
CA GLN A 80 7.28 4.86 21.12
C GLN A 80 8.40 3.93 20.70
N VAL A 81 9.64 4.40 20.78
CA VAL A 81 10.84 3.63 20.46
C VAL A 81 11.25 2.78 21.68
N ARG A 82 11.59 1.52 21.44
CA ARG A 82 12.12 0.59 22.45
C ARG A 82 13.61 0.35 22.25
N ILE A 83 14.24 -0.32 23.22
CA ILE A 83 15.67 -0.62 23.17
C ILE A 83 15.99 -1.54 21.99
N GLU A 84 15.10 -2.49 21.69
CA GLU A 84 15.26 -3.43 20.58
C GLU A 84 15.27 -2.70 19.22
N ASP A 85 14.47 -1.63 19.09
CA ASP A 85 14.43 -0.82 17.87
C ASP A 85 15.75 -0.06 17.67
N ALA A 86 16.37 0.40 18.76
CA ALA A 86 17.66 1.08 18.70
C ALA A 86 18.80 0.13 18.30
N VAL A 87 18.80 -1.10 18.82
CA VAL A 87 19.77 -2.14 18.44
C VAL A 87 19.60 -2.51 16.96
N ALA A 88 18.37 -2.73 16.50
CA ALA A 88 18.09 -3.02 15.09
C ALA A 88 18.52 -1.88 14.16
N ALA A 89 18.33 -0.62 14.58
CA ALA A 89 18.79 0.53 13.81
C ALA A 89 20.32 0.60 13.69
N ASP A 90 21.05 0.30 14.76
CA ASP A 90 22.52 0.27 14.76
C ASP A 90 23.08 -0.86 13.88
N GLU A 91 22.45 -2.05 13.91
CA GLU A 91 22.80 -3.16 13.02
C GLU A 91 22.62 -2.80 11.54
N ILE A 92 21.48 -2.17 11.19
CA ILE A 92 21.23 -1.69 9.83
C ILE A 92 22.25 -0.63 9.44
N PHE A 93 22.53 0.33 10.33
CA PHE A 93 23.53 1.37 10.09
C PHE A 93 24.91 0.77 9.83
N THR A 94 25.36 -0.15 10.68
CA THR A 94 26.65 -0.84 10.53
C THR A 94 26.70 -1.66 9.24
N THR A 95 25.61 -2.32 8.87
CA THR A 95 25.53 -3.10 7.62
C THR A 95 25.62 -2.19 6.38
N LEU A 96 24.93 -1.05 6.39
CA LEU A 96 24.86 -0.15 5.24
C LEU A 96 26.06 0.80 5.13
N MET A 97 26.62 1.23 6.26
CA MET A 97 27.66 2.26 6.33
C MET A 97 29.02 1.74 6.80
N GLY A 98 29.12 0.50 7.29
CA GLY A 98 30.37 -0.11 7.74
C GLY A 98 31.25 -0.59 6.59
N ASP A 99 32.50 -0.93 6.87
CA ASP A 99 33.52 -1.18 5.83
C ASP A 99 33.35 -2.51 5.06
N GLN A 100 32.51 -3.42 5.57
CA GLN A 100 32.30 -4.72 4.94
C GLN A 100 31.34 -4.62 3.74
N VAL A 101 31.85 -4.97 2.56
CA VAL A 101 31.11 -4.86 1.30
C VAL A 101 30.08 -5.98 1.11
N GLU A 102 30.41 -7.22 1.51
CA GLU A 102 29.53 -8.38 1.28
C GLU A 102 28.17 -8.26 1.99
N PRO A 103 28.11 -7.98 3.31
CA PRO A 103 26.84 -7.87 4.02
C PRO A 103 25.96 -6.73 3.48
N ARG A 104 26.59 -5.62 3.06
CA ARG A 104 25.91 -4.50 2.42
C ARG A 104 25.27 -4.92 1.09
N ARG A 105 25.99 -5.66 0.25
CA ARG A 105 25.50 -6.12 -1.06
C ARG A 105 24.30 -7.05 -0.88
N GLU A 106 24.44 -8.07 -0.03
CA GLU A 106 23.34 -9.01 0.26
C GLU A 106 22.09 -8.28 0.79
N PHE A 107 22.28 -7.28 1.67
CA PHE A 107 21.17 -6.47 2.17
C PHE A 107 20.46 -5.72 1.03
N ILE A 108 21.19 -5.06 0.14
CA ILE A 108 20.60 -4.31 -0.98
C ILE A 108 19.86 -5.27 -1.92
N GLU A 109 20.48 -6.38 -2.32
CA GLU A 109 19.87 -7.35 -3.24
C GLU A 109 18.59 -7.97 -2.67
N ARG A 110 18.59 -8.35 -1.40
CA ARG A 110 17.41 -8.92 -0.73
C ARG A 110 16.24 -7.94 -0.67
N ASN A 111 16.51 -6.65 -0.47
CA ASN A 111 15.48 -5.63 -0.27
C ASN A 111 15.14 -4.85 -1.55
N ALA A 112 15.88 -5.02 -2.64
CA ALA A 112 15.71 -4.27 -3.89
C ALA A 112 14.29 -4.37 -4.47
N LEU A 113 13.67 -5.56 -4.38
CA LEU A 113 12.31 -5.80 -4.89
C LEU A 113 11.20 -5.35 -3.93
N ALA A 114 11.52 -5.06 -2.68
CA ALA A 114 10.54 -4.58 -1.69
C ALA A 114 10.16 -3.10 -1.93
N VAL A 115 10.98 -2.37 -2.69
CA VAL A 115 10.79 -0.96 -2.99
C VAL A 115 9.92 -0.81 -4.24
N ALA A 116 8.60 -0.71 -4.05
CA ALA A 116 7.66 -0.53 -5.15
C ALA A 116 7.50 0.95 -5.59
N ASN A 117 7.80 1.92 -4.72
CA ASN A 117 7.40 3.31 -4.93
C ASN A 117 8.48 4.33 -4.48
N LEU A 118 9.70 4.25 -4.99
CA LEU A 118 10.76 5.22 -4.65
C LEU A 118 10.64 6.53 -5.47
N ASP A 119 10.29 6.43 -6.76
CA ASP A 119 10.42 7.55 -7.71
C ASP A 119 9.14 7.96 -8.45
N VAL A 120 7.97 7.41 -8.09
CA VAL A 120 6.65 7.86 -8.61
C VAL A 120 6.08 8.93 -7.70
#